data_AF-A0A4Z2IEI3-F1
#
_entry.id   AF-A0A4Z2IEI3-F1
#
_cell.length_a   1.000
_cell.length_b   1.000
_cell.length_c   1.000
_cell.angle_alpha   90.00
_cell.angle_beta   90.00
_cell.angle_gamma   90.00
#
_symmetry.space_group_name_H-M   'P 1'
#
loop_
_entity.id
_entity.type
_entity.pdbx_description
1 polymer ?
#
loop_
_entity_poly.entity_id
_entity_poly.type
_entity_poly.pdbx_seq_one_letter_code
_entity_poly.pdbx_strand_id
1 'polypeptide(L)'
;MQTVYSSGIYHIGPGHRGRVCITLEPAQLLKGDIMIKCYHKSEATSEREEVFRLQFHTGAVQGYNLVFDKEDMETANKDPRFADYGKVELVFSEGPEKIPGADRWLNGADVIVDYNTADPLLRWDSYQNMCDGEGTTHGAS
;
A
#
# COMPACT_ATOMS: atom_id res chain seq x y z
N MET A 1 -13.03 -4.25 8.70
CA MET A 1 -12.30 -4.29 7.41
C MET A 1 -11.30 -5.44 7.45
N GLN A 2 -11.03 -6.08 6.32
CA GLN A 2 -10.14 -7.23 6.23
C GLN A 2 -9.01 -6.93 5.26
N THR A 3 -7.77 -7.29 5.62
CA THR A 3 -6.64 -7.23 4.70
C THR A 3 -6.80 -8.29 3.61
N VAL A 4 -6.82 -7.86 2.35
CA VAL A 4 -6.94 -8.76 1.19
C VAL A 4 -5.59 -9.10 0.57
N TYR A 5 -4.58 -8.22 0.73
CA TYR A 5 -3.26 -8.41 0.16
C TYR A 5 -2.21 -7.62 0.97
N SER A 6 -0.99 -8.16 1.03
CA SER A 6 0.19 -7.45 1.50
C SER A 6 1.35 -7.77 0.57
N SER A 7 2.03 -6.73 0.07
CA SER A 7 3.15 -6.89 -0.83
C SER A 7 4.41 -7.36 -0.10
N GLY A 8 5.44 -7.73 -0.86
CA GLY A 8 6.80 -7.79 -0.32
C GLY A 8 7.31 -6.41 0.13
N ILE A 9 8.49 -6.40 0.74
CA ILE A 9 9.19 -5.18 1.16
C ILE A 9 10.04 -4.69 -0.01
N TYR A 10 9.84 -3.43 -0.43
CA TYR A 10 10.57 -2.82 -1.52
C TYR A 10 11.74 -2.02 -0.95
N HIS A 11 12.96 -2.50 -1.18
CA HIS A 11 14.20 -1.78 -0.88
C HIS A 11 14.54 -0.89 -2.07
N ILE A 12 14.46 0.42 -1.87
CA ILE A 12 14.69 1.43 -2.90
C ILE A 12 16.09 2.00 -2.72
N GLY A 13 16.91 1.91 -3.76
CA GLY A 13 18.29 2.39 -3.76
C GLY A 13 18.40 3.91 -3.57
N PRO A 14 19.53 4.39 -3.02
CA PRO A 14 19.75 5.81 -2.79
C PRO A 14 19.72 6.58 -4.13
N GLY A 15 18.94 7.66 -4.17
CA GLY A 15 18.84 8.51 -5.36
C GLY A 15 17.86 8.02 -6.43
N HIS A 16 17.08 6.96 -6.17
CA HIS A 16 15.96 6.59 -7.05
C HIS A 16 15.00 7.78 -7.20
N ARG A 17 14.73 8.17 -8.45
CA ARG A 17 13.83 9.28 -8.81
C ARG A 17 12.73 8.85 -9.76
N GLY A 18 12.63 7.55 -10.02
CA GLY A 18 11.67 6.97 -10.94
C GLY A 18 10.37 6.54 -10.25
N ARG A 19 9.60 5.74 -10.98
CA ARG A 19 8.41 5.07 -10.48
C ARG A 19 8.82 3.73 -9.87
N VAL A 20 8.26 3.43 -8.70
CA VAL A 20 8.26 2.09 -8.13
C VAL A 20 6.93 1.42 -8.50
N CYS A 21 7.01 0.28 -9.16
CA CYS A 21 5.88 -0.54 -9.56
C CYS A 21 5.68 -1.68 -8.55
N ILE A 22 4.46 -1.77 -8.01
CA ILE A 22 4.07 -2.85 -7.09
C ILE A 22 3.06 -3.73 -7.82
N THR A 23 3.49 -4.90 -8.26
CA THR A 23 2.61 -5.86 -8.93
C THR A 23 2.00 -6.80 -7.91
N LEU A 24 0.68 -6.94 -7.94
CA LEU A 24 -0.05 -7.88 -7.11
C LEU A 24 -0.07 -9.23 -7.81
N GLU A 25 0.68 -10.20 -7.27
CA GLU A 25 0.69 -11.57 -7.74
C GLU A 25 0.24 -12.53 -6.63
N PRO A 26 -0.82 -13.34 -6.84
CA PRO A 26 -1.73 -13.32 -8.00
C PRO A 26 -2.59 -12.04 -8.03
N ALA A 27 -3.23 -11.77 -9.19
CA ALA A 27 -4.17 -10.67 -9.33
C ALA A 27 -5.31 -10.77 -8.30
N GLN A 28 -5.70 -9.63 -7.73
CA GLN A 28 -6.71 -9.57 -6.67
C GLN A 28 -8.08 -9.18 -7.24
N LEU A 29 -9.09 -10.01 -6.97
CA LEU A 29 -10.47 -9.66 -7.27
C LEU A 29 -10.99 -8.70 -6.19
N LEU A 30 -11.18 -7.44 -6.56
CA LEU A 30 -11.62 -6.39 -5.64
C LEU A 30 -13.08 -6.00 -5.90
N LYS A 31 -13.83 -5.70 -4.84
CA LYS A 31 -15.21 -5.21 -4.92
C LYS A 31 -15.55 -4.31 -3.73
N GLY A 32 -16.22 -3.20 -4.01
CA GLY A 32 -16.71 -2.27 -3.00
C GLY A 32 -15.66 -1.23 -2.61
N ASP A 33 -15.67 -0.81 -1.35
CA ASP A 33 -14.68 0.12 -0.81
C ASP A 33 -13.35 -0.58 -0.52
N ILE A 34 -12.30 -0.11 -1.17
CA ILE A 34 -10.94 -0.61 -1.03
C ILE A 34 -10.08 0.47 -0.41
N MET A 35 -9.25 0.08 0.55
CA MET A 35 -8.27 0.95 1.19
C MET A 35 -6.88 0.43 0.96
N ILE A 36 -5.99 1.33 0.58
CA ILE A 36 -4.58 1.06 0.37
C ILE A 36 -3.79 1.89 1.37
N LYS A 37 -2.89 1.23 2.09
CA LYS A 37 -1.93 1.87 2.98
C LYS A 37 -0.53 1.48 2.56
N CYS A 38 0.35 2.46 2.49
CA CYS A 38 1.77 2.24 2.27
C CYS A 38 2.53 2.60 3.53
N TYR A 39 3.52 1.78 3.86
CA TYR A 39 4.35 1.96 5.04
C TYR A 39 5.83 1.99 4.66
N HIS A 40 6.56 2.88 5.31
CA HIS A 40 8.00 2.84 5.36
C HIS A 40 8.41 1.97 6.55
N LYS A 41 9.21 0.93 6.31
CA LYS A 41 9.82 0.12 7.37
C LYS A 41 11.10 0.81 7.82
N SER A 42 11.13 1.25 9.08
CA SER A 42 12.34 1.79 9.69
C SER A 42 13.28 0.64 10.07
N GLU A 43 14.45 0.59 9.44
CA GLU A 43 15.52 -0.35 9.81
C GLU A 43 16.06 -0.08 11.24
N ALA A 44 15.96 1.16 11.70
CA ALA A 44 16.49 1.57 13.01
C ALA A 44 15.60 1.14 14.18
N THR A 45 14.28 1.24 14.02
CA THR A 45 13.31 1.00 15.10
C THR A 45 12.53 -0.30 14.92
N SER A 46 12.63 -0.95 13.75
CA SER A 46 11.73 -2.05 13.36
C SER A 46 10.24 -1.69 13.41
N GLU A 47 9.94 -0.39 13.36
CA GLU A 47 8.56 0.13 13.29
C GLU A 47 8.18 0.46 11.85
N ARG A 48 6.87 0.61 11.64
CA ARG A 48 6.29 1.06 10.37
C ARG A 48 5.72 2.45 10.53
N GLU A 49 6.10 3.33 9.64
CA GLU A 49 5.52 4.66 9.53
C GLU A 49 4.62 4.68 8.30
N GLU A 50 3.38 5.14 8.46
CA GLU A 50 2.47 5.30 7.32
C GLU A 50 3.00 6.40 6.40
N VAL A 51 3.11 6.09 5.11
CA VAL A 51 3.56 7.03 4.07
C VAL A 51 2.35 7.68 3.42
N PHE A 52 1.37 6.86 3.04
CA PHE A 52 0.10 7.34 2.49
C PHE A 52 -1.02 6.35 2.81
N ARG A 53 -2.23 6.89 2.86
CA ARG A 53 -3.47 6.13 2.90
C ARG A 53 -4.44 6.72 1.88
N LEU A 54 -5.04 5.85 1.08
CA LEU A 54 -6.09 6.22 0.13
C LEU A 54 -7.23 5.21 0.17
N GLN A 55 -8.42 5.67 -0.20
CA GLN A 55 -9.61 4.84 -0.32
C GLN A 55 -10.29 5.14 -1.66
N PHE A 56 -10.78 4.09 -2.31
CA PHE A 56 -11.58 4.22 -3.51
C PHE A 56 -12.69 3.16 -3.51
N HIS A 57 -13.78 3.42 -4.23
CA HIS A 57 -14.82 2.44 -4.45
C HIS A 57 -14.66 1.83 -5.85
N THR A 58 -14.68 0.51 -6.00
CA THR A 58 -14.46 -0.15 -7.31
C THR A 58 -15.49 0.26 -8.37
N GLY A 59 -16.70 0.67 -7.96
CA GLY A 59 -17.72 1.21 -8.87
C GLY A 59 -17.43 2.60 -9.44
N ALA A 60 -16.41 3.31 -8.93
CA ALA A 60 -15.99 4.62 -9.43
C ALA A 60 -14.82 4.52 -10.43
N VAL A 61 -14.25 3.32 -10.64
CA VAL A 61 -13.13 3.12 -11.56
C VAL A 61 -13.63 3.28 -13.00
N GLN A 62 -13.06 4.24 -13.73
CA GLN A 62 -13.29 4.47 -15.16
C GLN A 62 -11.95 4.38 -15.89
N GLY A 63 -11.90 3.75 -17.08
CA GLY A 63 -10.70 3.77 -17.91
C GLY A 63 -9.50 2.93 -17.43
N TYR A 64 -9.72 1.95 -16.54
CA TYR A 64 -8.71 1.02 -16.02
C TYR A 64 -7.59 1.61 -15.16
N ASN A 65 -7.63 2.89 -14.82
CA ASN A 65 -6.71 3.46 -13.83
C ASN A 65 -7.37 4.52 -12.95
N LEU A 66 -6.78 4.73 -11.77
CA LEU A 66 -7.07 5.86 -10.88
C LEU A 66 -5.75 6.50 -10.49
N VAL A 67 -5.70 7.83 -10.48
CA VAL A 67 -4.51 8.58 -10.08
C VAL A 67 -4.87 9.43 -8.87
N PHE A 68 -4.05 9.37 -7.83
CA PHE A 68 -4.16 10.15 -6.62
C PHE A 68 -2.91 11.02 -6.51
N ASP A 69 -3.09 12.34 -6.53
CA ASP A 69 -2.01 13.27 -6.23
C ASP A 69 -1.80 13.36 -4.71
N LYS A 70 -0.66 13.93 -4.28
CA LYS A 70 -0.33 14.07 -2.85
C LYS A 70 -1.49 14.60 -2.01
N GLU A 71 -2.20 15.61 -2.51
CA GLU A 71 -3.30 16.28 -1.81
C GLU A 71 -4.50 15.36 -1.53
N ASP A 72 -4.73 14.36 -2.39
CA ASP A 72 -5.85 13.40 -2.28
C ASP A 72 -5.56 12.27 -1.29
N MET A 73 -4.29 12.12 -0.88
CA MET A 73 -3.83 11.03 -0.02
C MET A 73 -3.69 11.49 1.43
N GLU A 74 -4.41 10.81 2.33
CA GLU A 74 -4.24 11.01 3.75
C GLU A 74 -2.83 10.61 4.18
N THR A 75 -2.32 11.26 5.23
CA THR A 75 -0.95 11.18 5.73
C THR A 75 0.05 11.87 4.79
N ALA A 76 0.07 11.51 3.50
CA ALA A 76 0.97 12.11 2.51
C ALA A 76 0.74 13.62 2.33
N ASN A 77 -0.52 14.09 2.29
CA ASN A 77 -0.83 15.51 2.16
C ASN A 77 -0.30 16.40 3.29
N LYS A 78 0.07 15.81 4.42
CA LYS A 78 0.65 16.50 5.59
C LYS A 78 2.12 16.16 5.80
N ASP A 79 2.66 15.19 5.07
CA ASP A 79 4.02 14.71 5.25
C ASP A 79 4.99 15.43 4.28
N PRO A 80 5.92 16.26 4.78
CA PRO A 80 6.90 16.94 3.94
C PRO A 80 7.92 15.98 3.31
N ARG A 81 8.03 14.73 3.80
CA ARG A 81 8.91 13.70 3.23
C ARG A 81 8.35 13.12 1.94
N PHE A 82 7.02 13.18 1.76
CA PHE A 82 6.39 12.82 0.51
C PHE A 82 6.50 13.99 -0.48
N ALA A 83 7.09 13.76 -1.65
CA ALA A 83 7.34 14.82 -2.61
C ALA A 83 6.04 15.48 -3.09
N ASP A 84 6.05 16.80 -3.31
CA ASP A 84 4.85 17.55 -3.73
C ASP A 84 4.29 17.12 -5.09
N TYR A 85 5.16 16.62 -5.97
CA TYR A 85 4.79 16.02 -7.25
C TYR A 85 4.53 14.52 -7.18
N GLY A 86 4.59 13.94 -5.98
CA GLY A 86 4.37 12.52 -5.75
C GLY A 86 2.91 12.15 -6.01
N LYS A 87 2.71 10.99 -6.62
CA LYS A 87 1.39 10.46 -6.98
C LYS A 87 1.37 8.94 -6.90
N VAL A 88 0.18 8.40 -6.70
CA VAL A 88 -0.08 6.95 -6.76
C VAL A 88 -1.04 6.68 -7.90
N GLU A 89 -0.64 5.80 -8.81
CA GLU A 89 -1.47 5.31 -9.90
C GLU A 89 -1.87 3.87 -9.60
N LEU A 90 -3.18 3.62 -9.52
CA LEU A 90 -3.76 2.30 -9.43
C LEU A 90 -4.15 1.87 -10.84
N VAL A 91 -3.73 0.66 -11.24
CA VAL A 91 -4.04 0.12 -12.56
C VAL A 91 -4.82 -1.17 -12.41
N PHE A 92 -5.89 -1.30 -13.19
CA PHE A 92 -6.86 -2.37 -13.12
C PHE A 92 -6.93 -3.15 -14.44
N SER A 93 -7.45 -4.37 -14.38
CA SER A 93 -7.75 -5.23 -15.52
C SER A 93 -9.16 -5.81 -15.37
N GLU A 94 -9.76 -6.26 -16.48
CA GLU A 94 -11.07 -6.94 -16.45
C GLU A 94 -10.99 -8.38 -15.93
N GLY A 95 -9.81 -8.97 -15.96
CA GLY A 95 -9.55 -10.34 -15.53
C GLY A 95 -8.17 -10.51 -14.88
N PRO A 96 -7.87 -11.70 -14.35
CA PRO A 96 -6.61 -11.98 -13.66
C PRO A 96 -5.37 -12.02 -14.56
N GLU A 97 -5.56 -11.90 -15.87
CA GLU A 97 -4.52 -11.93 -16.89
C GLU A 97 -3.60 -10.70 -16.77
N LYS A 98 -2.34 -10.89 -17.16
CA LYS A 98 -1.37 -9.79 -17.18
C LYS A 98 -1.86 -8.68 -18.10
N ILE A 99 -1.80 -7.44 -17.61
CA ILE A 99 -2.16 -6.27 -18.41
C ILE A 99 -1.23 -6.16 -19.61
N PRO A 100 -1.76 -6.00 -20.85
CA PRO A 100 -0.93 -5.84 -22.03
C PRO A 100 0.06 -4.68 -21.87
N GLY A 101 1.35 -4.96 -22.11
CA GLY A 101 2.43 -3.97 -21.96
C GLY A 101 2.92 -3.75 -20.53
N ALA A 102 2.54 -4.60 -19.57
CA ALA A 102 3.06 -4.59 -18.19
C ALA A 102 4.59 -4.71 -18.10
N ASP A 103 5.27 -5.16 -19.16
CA ASP A 103 6.74 -5.16 -19.25
C ASP A 103 7.35 -3.76 -19.10
N ARG A 104 6.56 -2.70 -19.36
CA ARG A 104 6.96 -1.30 -19.13
C ARG A 104 6.91 -0.89 -17.65
N TRP A 105 6.36 -1.74 -16.78
CA TRP A 105 6.21 -1.53 -15.34
C TRP A 105 7.20 -2.37 -14.54
N LEU A 106 8.32 -2.76 -15.15
CA LEU A 106 9.41 -3.41 -14.44
C LEU A 106 10.21 -2.38 -13.66
N ASN A 107 10.50 -2.70 -12.41
CA ASN A 107 11.42 -1.90 -11.60
C ASN A 107 12.86 -2.05 -12.11
N GLY A 108 13.66 -1.00 -11.92
CA GLY A 108 15.09 -1.02 -12.21
C GLY A 108 15.88 -1.87 -11.20
N ALA A 109 17.16 -2.08 -11.49
CA ALA A 109 18.07 -2.86 -10.63
C ALA A 109 18.31 -2.21 -9.25
N ASP A 110 17.92 -0.95 -9.08
CA ASP A 110 17.98 -0.20 -7.83
C ASP A 110 16.77 -0.44 -6.92
N VAL A 111 15.80 -1.25 -7.33
CA VAL A 111 14.68 -1.68 -6.49
C VAL A 111 14.74 -3.18 -6.30
N ILE A 112 14.88 -3.61 -5.05
CA ILE A 112 14.93 -5.03 -4.67
C ILE A 112 13.68 -5.36 -3.86
N VAL A 113 13.04 -6.49 -4.15
CA VAL A 113 11.83 -6.92 -3.44
C VAL A 113 12.15 -8.12 -2.55
N ASP A 114 11.93 -7.99 -1.25
CA ASP A 114 12.02 -9.07 -0.27
C ASP A 114 10.62 -9.64 0.04
N TYR A 115 10.45 -10.94 -0.18
CA TYR A 115 9.22 -11.69 0.08
C TYR A 115 9.30 -12.53 1.36
N ASN A 116 10.20 -12.21 2.28
CA ASN A 116 10.36 -12.94 3.53
C ASN A 116 9.08 -12.90 4.39
N THR A 117 8.24 -13.94 4.26
CA THR A 117 6.98 -14.08 4.99
C THR A 117 7.13 -14.29 6.49
N ALA A 118 8.37 -14.45 6.98
CA ALA A 118 8.66 -14.53 8.41
C ALA A 118 8.77 -13.15 9.08
N ASP A 119 8.86 -12.05 8.31
CA ASP A 119 8.89 -10.70 8.87
C ASP A 119 7.60 -10.43 9.68
N PRO A 120 7.69 -10.19 11.00
CA PRO A 120 6.52 -9.94 11.85
C PRO A 120 5.67 -8.78 11.36
N LEU A 121 6.30 -7.80 10.71
CA LEU A 121 5.62 -6.67 10.17
C LEU A 121 4.69 -7.12 9.03
N LEU A 122 5.12 -8.00 8.12
CA LEU A 122 4.27 -8.47 7.01
C LEU A 122 3.02 -9.23 7.49
N ARG A 123 3.05 -9.78 8.71
CA ARG A 123 1.91 -10.45 9.35
C ARG A 123 0.97 -9.51 10.10
N TRP A 124 1.39 -8.27 10.35
CA TRP A 124 0.57 -7.28 11.04
C TRP A 124 -0.61 -6.89 10.16
N ASP A 125 -1.82 -7.28 10.55
CA ASP A 125 -3.03 -6.75 9.94
C ASP A 125 -3.21 -5.31 10.42
N SER A 126 -3.30 -4.35 9.49
CA SER A 126 -3.46 -2.91 9.82
C SER A 126 -4.74 -2.57 10.60
N TYR A 127 -5.49 -3.58 11.05
CA TYR A 127 -6.76 -3.52 11.76
C TYR A 127 -6.70 -4.06 13.19
N GLN A 128 -5.59 -4.68 13.63
CA GLN A 128 -5.46 -5.16 15.02
C GLN A 128 -5.73 -4.06 16.05
N ASN A 129 -5.46 -2.80 15.71
CA ASN A 129 -5.67 -1.64 16.59
C ASN A 129 -7.10 -1.05 16.55
N MET A 130 -8.01 -1.57 15.72
CA MET A 130 -9.41 -1.10 15.69
C MET A 130 -10.35 -1.93 16.58
N CYS A 131 -9.84 -3.00 17.20
CA CYS A 131 -10.63 -3.86 18.09
C CYS A 131 -10.44 -3.57 19.59
N ASP A 132 -9.51 -2.71 19.99
CA ASP A 132 -9.29 -2.32 21.40
C ASP A 132 -10.26 -1.22 21.90
N GLY A 133 -11.45 -1.15 21.30
CA GLY A 133 -12.47 -0.14 21.61
C GLY A 133 -13.68 -0.64 22.41
N GLU A 134 -13.81 -1.95 22.66
CA GLU A 134 -14.93 -2.47 23.44
C GLU A 134 -14.47 -3.48 24.50
N GLY A 135 -14.57 -3.05 25.76
CA GLY A 135 -14.91 -3.95 26.86
C GLY A 135 -13.81 -4.29 27.87
N THR A 136 -13.45 -3.33 28.73
CA THR A 136 -13.13 -3.65 30.15
C THR A 136 -13.45 -2.47 31.06
N THR A 137 -14.72 -2.28 31.41
CA THR A 137 -15.05 -1.88 32.78
C THR A 137 -15.27 -3.16 33.57
N HIS A 138 -14.17 -3.81 33.96
CA HIS A 138 -14.23 -4.78 35.05
C HIS A 138 -14.30 -4.01 36.37
N GLY A 139 -15.39 -4.22 37.11
CA GLY A 139 -15.51 -3.78 38.48
C GLY A 139 -14.56 -4.53 39.42
N ALA A 140 -14.23 -3.83 40.51
CA ALA A 140 -13.80 -4.24 41.86
C ALA A 140 -12.81 -3.16 42.34
N SER A 141 -12.96 -2.49 43.47
CA SER A 141 -13.64 -2.84 44.74
C SER A 141 -14.48 -1.70 45.30
#